data_AF-Q1ATA1-F1
#
_entry.id   AF-Q1ATA1-F1
#
_cell.length_a   1.000
_cell.length_b   1.000
_cell.length_c   1.000
_cell.angle_alpha   90.00
_cell.angle_beta   90.00
_cell.angle_gamma   90.00
#
_symmetry.space_group_name_H-M   'P 1'
#
loop_
_entity.id
_entity.type
_entity.pdbx_description
1 polymer ?
#
loop_
_entity_poly.entity_id
_entity_poly.type
_entity_poly.pdbx_seq_one_letter_code
_entity_poly.pdbx_strand_id
1 'polypeptide(L)' 'MSLQRESLSQEWVGRLVELEFIEVAGEKHALVGWLRGVTERGVYFARAFYCGALDKYMPGETASFYPWGLVAEIRGVRRG' A
#
# COMPACT_ATOMS: atom_id res chain seq x y z
N MET A 1 4.20 -3.89 13.54
CA MET A 1 3.09 -4.83 13.73
C MET A 1 2.73 -5.29 12.34
N SER A 2 3.17 -6.49 11.94
CA SER A 2 3.01 -6.98 10.58
C SER A 2 1.60 -7.51 10.35
N LEU A 3 0.89 -6.88 9.42
CA LEU A 3 -0.38 -7.38 8.95
C LEU A 3 -0.07 -8.45 7.91
N GLN A 4 -0.05 -9.71 8.33
CA GLN A 4 -0.11 -10.86 7.42
C GLN A 4 -1.41 -10.79 6.60
N ARG A 5 -1.41 -11.37 5.40
CA ARG A 5 -2.52 -11.43 4.42
C ARG A 5 -3.92 -11.56 5.05
N GLU A 6 -4.05 -12.30 6.13
CA GLU A 6 -5.30 -12.63 6.83
C GLU A 6 -5.92 -11.45 7.59
N SER A 7 -5.18 -10.36 7.81
CA SER A 7 -5.62 -9.22 8.61
C SER A 7 -6.09 -8.02 7.77
N LEU A 8 -5.91 -8.04 6.44
CA LEU A 8 -6.30 -6.93 5.57
C LEU A 8 -7.72 -7.15 5.01
N SER A 9 -8.70 -6.44 5.60
CA SER A 9 -10.11 -6.47 5.18
C SER A 9 -10.45 -5.32 4.22
N GLN A 10 -11.65 -5.36 3.63
CA GLN A 10 -12.18 -4.26 2.80
C GLN A 10 -12.27 -2.92 3.54
N GLU A 11 -12.28 -2.91 4.87
CA GLU A 11 -12.36 -1.69 5.69
C GLU A 11 -11.12 -0.79 5.61
N TRP A 12 -10.03 -1.34 5.07
CA TRP A 12 -8.81 -0.60 4.77
C TRP A 12 -8.85 0.15 3.44
N VAL A 13 -9.81 -0.17 2.56
CA VAL A 13 -9.96 0.52 1.28
C VAL A 13 -10.26 2.00 1.53
N GLY A 14 -9.55 2.86 0.82
CA GLY A 14 -9.58 4.32 0.99
C GLY A 14 -8.59 4.86 2.01
N ARG A 15 -7.86 4.00 2.75
CA ARG A 15 -6.84 4.44 3.72
C ARG A 15 -5.47 4.60 3.08
N LEU A 16 -4.70 5.54 3.64
CA LEU A 16 -3.28 5.70 3.35
C LEU A 16 -2.49 4.62 4.11
N VAL A 17 -1.69 3.86 3.38
CA VAL A 17 -0.89 2.74 3.87
C VAL A 17 0.52 2.78 3.29
N GLU A 18 1.45 2.13 3.98
CA GLU A 18 2.74 1.75 3.45
C GLU A 18 2.66 0.29 2.98
N LEU A 19 3.05 0.03 1.74
CA LEU A 19 3.11 -1.29 1.12
C LEU A 19 4.58 -1.70 0.97
N GLU A 20 5.00 -2.76 1.66
CA GLU A 20 6.28 -3.44 1.45
C GLU A 20 6.06 -4.63 0.50
N PHE A 21 6.85 -4.72 -0.57
CA PHE A 21 6.80 -5.81 -1.54
C PHE A 21 8.20 -6.25 -1.99
N ILE A 22 8.30 -7.48 -2.49
CA ILE A 22 9.53 -8.10 -2.97
C ILE A 22 9.49 -8.13 -4.50
N GLU A 23 10.47 -7.53 -5.16
CA GLU A 23 10.64 -7.62 -6.62
C GLU A 23 11.30 -8.95 -7.04
N VAL A 24 11.28 -9.25 -8.35
CA VAL A 24 11.76 -10.52 -8.92
C VAL A 24 13.24 -10.81 -8.59
N ALA A 25 14.03 -9.79 -8.24
CA ALA A 25 15.42 -9.92 -7.78
C ALA A 25 15.58 -10.23 -6.28
N GLY A 26 14.49 -10.37 -5.53
CA GLY A 26 14.50 -10.55 -4.06
C GLY A 26 14.67 -9.25 -3.28
N GLU A 27 14.79 -8.11 -3.97
CA GLU A 27 14.89 -6.79 -3.34
C GLU A 27 13.56 -6.35 -2.74
N LYS A 28 13.62 -5.76 -1.55
CA LYS A 28 12.47 -5.24 -0.83
C LYS A 28 12.28 -3.75 -1.11
N HIS A 29 11.06 -3.37 -1.46
CA HIS A 29 10.67 -1.99 -1.71
C HIS A 29 9.49 -1.60 -0.83
N ALA A 30 9.48 -0.36 -0.36
CA ALA A 30 8.38 0.21 0.40
C ALA A 30 7.81 1.44 -0.32
N LEU A 31 6.49 1.50 -0.46
CA LEU A 31 5.78 2.62 -1.08
C LEU A 31 4.65 3.09 -0.17
N VAL A 32 4.49 4.41 -0.03
CA VAL A 32 3.32 5.01 0.62
C VAL A 32 2.27 5.31 -0.44
N GLY A 33 1.00 5.02 -0.15
CA GLY A 33 -0.10 5.15 -1.10
C GLY A 33 -1.45 4.78 -0.52
N TRP A 34 -2.50 4.86 -1.34
CA TRP A 34 -3.86 4.51 -0.96
C TRP A 34 -4.17 3.08 -1.37
N LEU A 35 -4.75 2.33 -0.44
CA LEU A 35 -5.37 1.06 -0.76
C LEU A 35 -6.69 1.32 -1.49
N ARG A 36 -6.81 0.82 -2.73
CA ARG A 36 -7.96 1.05 -3.60
C ARG A 36 -8.87 -0.16 -3.73
N GLY A 37 -8.36 -1.34 -3.39
CA GLY A 37 -9.15 -2.57 -3.37
C GLY A 37 -8.36 -3.72 -2.78
N VAL A 38 -9.07 -4.63 -2.13
CA VAL A 38 -8.54 -5.89 -1.62
C VAL A 38 -9.26 -7.01 -2.35
N THR A 39 -8.52 -8.03 -2.78
CA THR A 39 -9.09 -9.19 -3.47
C THR A 39 -8.43 -10.47 -2.94
N GLU A 40 -8.99 -11.63 -3.28
CA GLU A 40 -8.39 -12.91 -2.93
C GLU A 40 -6.97 -13.10 -3.52
N ARG A 41 -6.66 -12.41 -4.63
CA ARG A 41 -5.41 -12.54 -5.38
C ARG A 41 -4.34 -11.50 -5.03
N GLY A 42 -4.74 -10.37 -4.45
CA GLY A 42 -3.83 -9.27 -4.15
C GLY A 42 -4.57 -7.97 -3.83
N VAL A 43 -3.86 -6.85 -3.96
CA VAL A 43 -4.37 -5.50 -3.68
C VAL A 43 -4.23 -4.58 -4.87
N TYR A 44 -5.17 -3.64 -4.99
CA TYR A 44 -5.03 -2.47 -5.84
C TYR A 44 -4.49 -1.32 -5.01
N PHE A 45 -3.38 -0.72 -5.43
CA PHE A 45 -2.64 0.28 -4.68
C PHE A 45 -2.28 1.47 -5.57
N ALA A 46 -2.64 2.68 -5.13
CA ALA A 46 -2.31 3.93 -5.82
C ALA A 46 -1.20 4.65 -5.06
N ARG A 47 -0.03 4.81 -5.67
CA ARG A 47 1.14 5.43 -5.04
C ARG A 47 0.84 6.88 -4.65
N ALA A 48 1.30 7.30 -3.48
CA ALA A 48 1.25 8.68 -3.06
C ALA A 48 2.43 9.48 -3.63
N PHE A 49 2.19 10.77 -3.89
CA PHE A 49 3.27 11.75 -3.92
C PHE A 49 3.17 12.65 -2.69
N TYR A 50 4.30 13.07 -2.15
CA TYR A 50 4.33 14.00 -1.02
C TYR A 50 4.33 15.44 -1.53
N CYS A 51 3.32 16.23 -1.15
CA CYS A 51 3.23 17.64 -1.49
C CYS A 51 3.80 18.49 -0.35
N GLY A 52 5.02 19.02 -0.55
CA GLY A 52 5.70 19.84 0.47
C GLY A 52 4.93 21.12 0.83
N ALA A 53 4.22 21.74 -0.13
CA ALA A 53 3.44 22.95 0.13
C ALA A 53 2.23 22.73 1.05
N LEU A 54 1.69 21.50 1.08
CA LEU A 54 0.54 21.14 1.90
C LEU A 54 0.93 20.25 3.09
N ASP A 55 2.22 19.98 3.25
CA ASP A 55 2.81 19.06 4.23
C ASP A 55 2.02 17.74 4.37
N LYS A 56 1.65 17.15 3.23
CA LYS A 56 0.86 15.91 3.22
C LYS A 56 1.08 15.09 1.96
N TYR A 57 0.85 13.79 2.12
CA TYR A 57 0.67 12.89 0.99
C TYR A 57 -0.63 13.23 0.24
N MET A 58 -0.52 13.22 -1.08
CA MET A 58 -1.61 13.40 -2.03
C MET A 58 -1.74 12.15 -2.91
N PRO A 59 -2.96 11.76 -3.30
CA PRO A 59 -3.17 10.61 -4.18
C PRO A 59 -2.44 10.83 -5.50
N GLY A 60 -1.49 9.95 -5.80
CA GLY A 60 -0.92 9.86 -7.14
C GLY A 60 -1.84 9.08 -8.08
N GLU A 61 -1.42 8.93 -9.33
CA GLU A 61 -2.24 8.38 -10.40
C GLU A 61 -2.55 6.86 -10.28
N THR A 62 -3.29 6.35 -11.27
CA THR A 62 -3.97 5.04 -11.39
C THR A 62 -3.40 3.91 -10.53
N ALA A 63 -4.29 3.22 -9.82
CA ALA A 63 -3.94 2.10 -8.98
C ALA A 63 -3.32 0.93 -9.78
N SER A 64 -2.22 0.39 -9.29
CA SER A 64 -1.59 -0.82 -9.83
C SER A 64 -1.96 -2.04 -8.98
N PHE A 65 -1.97 -3.23 -9.59
CA PHE A 65 -2.27 -4.48 -8.90
C PHE A 65 -0.99 -5.15 -8.37
N TYR A 66 -0.99 -5.51 -7.09
CA TYR A 66 0.09 -6.21 -6.42
C TYR A 66 -0.40 -7.57 -5.92
N PRO A 67 0.05 -8.70 -6.53
CA PRO A 67 -0.30 -10.03 -6.09
C PRO A 67 0.20 -10.33 -4.67
N TRP A 68 -0.55 -11.10 -3.89
CA TRP A 68 -0.15 -11.45 -2.52
C TRP A 68 1.21 -12.17 -2.45
N GLY A 69 1.61 -12.90 -3.49
CA GLY A 69 2.92 -13.54 -3.54
C GLY A 69 4.11 -12.58 -3.55
N LEU A 70 3.89 -11.30 -3.87
CA LEU A 70 4.92 -10.25 -3.85
C LEU A 70 4.79 -9.34 -2.63
N VAL A 71 3.62 -9.29 -1.99
CA VAL A 71 3.38 -8.39 -0.85
C VAL A 71 3.99 -9.00 0.41
N ALA A 72 4.95 -8.29 1.00
CA ALA A 72 5.57 -8.69 2.27
C ALA A 72 4.76 -8.17 3.47
N GLU A 73 4.36 -6.89 3.44
CA GLU A 73 3.63 -6.27 4.55
C GLU A 73 2.83 -5.06 4.08
N ILE A 74 1.70 -4.78 4.74
CA ILE A 74 0.96 -3.52 4.59
C ILE A 74 0.78 -2.91 5.98
N ARG A 75 1.11 -1.63 6.14
CA ARG A 75 1.00 -0.91 7.42
C ARG A 75 0.13 0.34 7.27
N GLY A 76 -0.72 0.59 8.25
CA GLY A 76 -1.45 1.86 8.32
C GLY A 76 -0.50 3.02 8.62
N VAL A 77 -0.58 4.08 7.83
CA VAL A 77 0.16 5.32 8.12
C VAL A 77 -0.64 6.10 9.14
N ARG A 78 -0.22 6.08 10.42
CA ARG A 78 -0.77 6.98 11.43
C ARG A 78 -0.22 8.38 11.15
N ARG A 79 -1.12 9.33 10.84
CA ARG A 79 -0.77 10.75 10.91
C ARG A 79 -0.30 11.08 12.32
N GLY A 80 0.86 11.70 12.44
CA GLY A 80 1.20 12.58 13.56
C GLY A 80 0.43 13.90 13.44
#